data_AF-A0A9P1N3S3-F1
#
_entry.id   AF-A0A9P1N3S3-F1
#
_cell.length_a   1.000
_cell.length_b   1.000
_cell.length_c   1.000
_cell.angle_alpha   90.00
_cell.angle_beta   90.00
_cell.angle_gamma   90.00
#
_symmetry.space_group_name_H-M   'P 1'
#
loop_
_entity.id
_entity.type
_entity.pdbx_description
1 polymer ?
#
loop_
_entity_poly.entity_id
_entity_poly.type
_entity_poly.pdbx_seq_one_letter_code
_entity_poly.pdbx_strand_id
1 'polypeptide(L)'
;MGILEKIAEIEHEISRTQKNKATEYHLGLLKAKLAKYRQQLLEPTGKGGAKGEGFDVMKSGDARVAMVGFPSVGKSTLLSSMTTTHSEAAGYEFTTLTCIPGVISYNGANIQLLDLPGIIEGASQGKGRGRQVISVAKTADLILMMLDAGKSDQQKMLLERELESVGIRLNKKPPNIYVKQKKVGGVKFTNTVPLTHCNEKLIMTVLHEYKIFNADVIFREDCTIDEFIDIIQGNRVYMTCLYVYNKIDQISIEEIDRLARKPHHVVISCEMNLNMDYLLEKMWEYLALVRCYTKKPGNAPDLGPEDGIILRSGATVEHCCHALHRSLAAQLRYAIVWGTSTKFSPQRVGLHHKLDHEDVIQIMILRLLMLVVISSSAKIEGAKKKEEKFFATYGDPECDYDVPYISTNPLGPNIECQFLPDNFLDCQQPQAISQNLQTNSNGSVNSNGKLPGECLKMGGARIEDVEFTDVICQVLYCIPCRGERQFLRKTPCIKYTGHYFLSTLLYSVLLGVAGVDRFCLGYSAMAVGKMMTLGGFGIWWLVDIFLLIFGILLPADDSNWEPYY
;
A
#
# COMPACT_ATOMS: atom_id res chain seq x y z
N MET A 1 -39.20 -11.10 23.01
CA MET A 1 -38.20 -12.10 22.60
C MET A 1 -37.07 -11.44 21.85
N GLY A 2 -35.87 -11.47 22.43
CA GLY A 2 -34.64 -11.03 21.76
C GLY A 2 -34.29 -11.92 20.57
N ILE A 3 -33.46 -11.42 19.65
CA ILE A 3 -32.97 -12.21 18.50
C ILE A 3 -32.18 -13.44 18.97
N LEU A 4 -31.40 -13.30 20.05
CA LEU A 4 -30.63 -14.39 20.65
C LEU A 4 -31.50 -15.51 21.22
N GLU A 5 -32.62 -15.16 21.85
CA GLU A 5 -33.59 -16.14 22.36
C GLU A 5 -34.21 -16.93 21.19
N LYS A 6 -34.61 -16.24 20.11
CA LYS A 6 -35.14 -16.90 18.90
C LYS A 6 -34.13 -17.86 18.27
N ILE A 7 -32.84 -17.49 18.27
CA ILE A 7 -31.77 -18.37 17.77
C ILE A 7 -31.67 -19.62 18.64
N ALA A 8 -31.61 -19.45 19.97
CA ALA A 8 -31.50 -20.56 20.91
C ALA A 8 -32.71 -21.52 20.81
N GLU A 9 -33.92 -20.99 20.66
CA GLU A 9 -35.13 -21.79 20.47
C GLU A 9 -35.09 -22.62 19.19
N ILE A 10 -34.69 -22.00 18.07
CA ILE A 10 -34.58 -22.70 16.79
C ILE A 10 -33.48 -23.77 16.85
N GLU A 11 -32.33 -23.49 17.48
CA GLU A 11 -31.26 -24.46 17.64
C GLU A 11 -31.70 -25.66 18.48
N HIS A 12 -32.41 -25.40 19.59
CA HIS A 12 -32.99 -26.45 20.42
C HIS A 12 -34.06 -27.27 19.68
N GLU A 13 -34.86 -26.61 18.82
CA GLU A 13 -35.84 -27.29 17.98
C GLU A 13 -35.18 -28.17 16.91
N ILE A 14 -34.11 -27.69 16.29
CA ILE A 14 -33.33 -28.47 15.32
C ILE A 14 -32.68 -29.67 16.02
N SER A 15 -32.11 -29.51 17.22
CA SER A 15 -31.41 -30.59 17.91
C SER A 15 -32.33 -31.73 18.37
N ARG A 16 -33.58 -31.44 18.74
CA ARG A 16 -34.56 -32.46 19.16
C ARG A 16 -35.25 -33.16 17.98
N THR A 17 -35.23 -32.56 16.79
CA THR A 17 -36.00 -33.05 15.63
C THR A 17 -35.17 -34.04 14.83
N GLN A 18 -35.65 -35.29 14.72
CA GLN A 18 -35.01 -36.29 13.85
C GLN A 18 -35.24 -35.97 12.37
N LYS A 19 -34.22 -36.18 11.53
CA LYS A 19 -34.27 -35.92 10.08
C LYS A 19 -34.92 -37.08 9.32
N ASN A 20 -36.20 -36.92 8.96
CA ASN A 20 -36.99 -37.86 8.18
C ASN A 20 -37.73 -37.13 7.03
N LYS A 21 -38.33 -37.85 6.08
CA LYS A 21 -39.05 -37.26 4.93
C LYS A 21 -40.18 -36.29 5.33
N ALA A 22 -40.80 -36.49 6.50
CA ALA A 22 -41.85 -35.62 7.03
C ALA A 22 -41.29 -34.33 7.66
N THR A 23 -40.09 -34.39 8.25
CA THR A 23 -39.48 -33.29 9.01
C THR A 23 -38.44 -32.51 8.21
N GLU A 24 -37.96 -33.04 7.09
CA GLU A 24 -36.95 -32.42 6.23
C GLU A 24 -37.33 -30.99 5.80
N TYR A 25 -38.60 -30.79 5.43
CA TYR A 25 -39.12 -29.47 5.05
C TYR A 25 -39.08 -28.47 6.20
N HIS A 26 -39.51 -28.91 7.39
CA HIS A 26 -39.48 -28.10 8.60
C HIS A 26 -38.05 -27.76 9.00
N LEU A 27 -37.14 -28.73 8.94
CA LEU A 27 -35.72 -28.53 9.23
C LEU A 27 -35.07 -27.53 8.25
N GLY A 28 -35.39 -27.59 6.96
CA GLY A 28 -34.92 -26.61 5.98
C GLY A 28 -35.43 -25.19 6.25
N LEU A 29 -36.69 -25.07 6.66
CA LEU A 29 -37.26 -23.78 7.07
C LEU A 29 -36.59 -23.23 8.34
N LEU A 30 -36.37 -24.07 9.35
CA LEU A 30 -35.67 -23.70 10.59
C LEU A 30 -34.24 -23.24 10.30
N LYS A 31 -33.52 -23.94 9.41
CA LYS A 31 -32.18 -23.54 8.96
C LYS A 31 -32.18 -22.19 8.24
N ALA A 32 -33.15 -21.95 7.36
CA ALA A 32 -33.30 -20.65 6.68
C ALA A 32 -33.55 -19.52 7.68
N LYS A 33 -34.45 -19.73 8.66
CA LYS A 33 -34.73 -18.77 9.73
C LYS A 33 -33.50 -18.52 10.62
N LEU A 34 -32.80 -19.58 11.02
CA LEU A 34 -31.58 -19.49 11.83
C LEU A 34 -30.52 -18.63 11.13
N ALA A 35 -30.26 -18.92 9.86
CA ALA A 35 -29.28 -18.19 9.07
C ALA A 35 -29.65 -16.71 8.93
N LYS A 36 -30.94 -16.39 8.76
CA LYS A 36 -31.48 -15.03 8.68
C LYS A 36 -31.33 -14.27 10.01
N TYR A 37 -31.62 -14.89 11.15
CA TYR A 37 -31.42 -14.27 12.45
C TYR A 37 -29.94 -14.05 12.79
N ARG A 38 -29.07 -15.01 12.45
CA ARG A 38 -27.61 -14.84 12.60
C ARG A 38 -27.09 -13.68 11.76
N GLN A 39 -27.59 -13.50 10.54
CA GLN A 39 -27.24 -12.33 9.71
C GLN A 39 -27.66 -11.01 10.37
N GLN A 40 -28.85 -10.94 10.97
CA GLN A 40 -29.32 -9.74 11.66
C GLN A 40 -28.44 -9.34 12.86
N LEU A 41 -27.76 -10.31 13.50
CA LEU A 41 -26.78 -10.02 14.55
C LEU A 41 -25.49 -9.39 14.01
N LEU A 42 -25.17 -9.61 12.73
CA LEU A 42 -23.97 -9.10 12.07
C LEU A 42 -24.20 -7.77 11.37
N GLU A 43 -25.44 -7.45 10.99
CA GLU A 43 -25.82 -6.16 10.39
C GLU A 43 -25.85 -5.02 11.43
N PRO A 44 -25.20 -3.88 11.18
CA PRO A 44 -25.16 -2.77 12.14
C PRO A 44 -26.59 -2.27 12.40
N THR A 45 -26.98 -2.20 13.67
CA THR A 45 -28.28 -1.68 14.10
C THR A 45 -28.30 -0.16 13.95
N GLY A 46 -28.47 0.32 12.71
CA GLY A 46 -28.56 1.75 12.42
C GLY A 46 -28.77 2.02 10.93
N LYS A 47 -30.00 2.34 10.52
CA LYS A 47 -30.29 2.94 9.20
C LYS A 47 -29.93 4.42 9.28
N GLY A 48 -28.68 4.77 9.01
CA GLY A 48 -28.22 6.16 8.99
C GLY A 48 -27.08 6.40 9.97
N GLY A 49 -25.87 6.09 9.52
CA GLY A 49 -24.62 6.39 10.19
C GLY A 49 -23.54 5.94 9.24
N ALA A 50 -22.52 6.78 9.02
CA ALA A 50 -21.34 6.43 8.23
C ALA A 50 -20.91 5.00 8.55
N LYS A 51 -20.44 4.23 7.54
CA LYS A 51 -19.78 2.93 7.73
C LYS A 51 -18.99 3.04 9.03
N GLY A 52 -19.43 2.33 10.08
CA GLY A 52 -18.94 2.57 11.44
C GLY A 52 -17.43 2.65 11.42
N GLU A 53 -16.85 3.62 12.14
CA GLU A 53 -15.41 3.82 12.21
C GLU A 53 -14.74 2.45 12.28
N GLY A 54 -14.04 2.13 11.19
CA GLY A 54 -13.57 0.79 10.95
C GLY A 54 -12.57 0.45 12.02
N PHE A 55 -12.95 -0.42 12.94
CA PHE A 55 -12.05 -1.24 13.75
C PHE A 55 -11.21 -2.21 12.88
N ASP A 56 -11.11 -1.96 11.57
CA ASP A 56 -10.25 -2.69 10.66
C ASP A 56 -8.83 -2.32 11.07
N VAL A 57 -8.15 -3.28 11.69
CA VAL A 57 -6.71 -3.19 11.93
C VAL A 57 -6.09 -2.84 10.58
N MET A 58 -5.43 -1.67 10.52
CA MET A 58 -4.87 -1.15 9.29
C MET A 58 -4.04 -2.25 8.63
N LYS A 59 -4.39 -2.60 7.38
CA LYS A 59 -3.70 -3.64 6.64
C LYS A 59 -2.23 -3.24 6.56
N SER A 60 -1.38 -4.03 7.23
CA SER A 60 0.06 -3.86 7.24
C SER A 60 0.68 -5.13 6.66
N GLY A 61 1.68 -4.98 5.81
CA GLY A 61 2.31 -6.11 5.10
C GLY A 61 1.52 -6.62 3.89
N ASP A 62 2.04 -7.69 3.31
CA ASP A 62 1.62 -8.29 2.04
C ASP A 62 0.40 -9.21 2.21
N ALA A 63 0.31 -9.87 3.38
CA ALA A 63 -0.76 -10.81 3.71
C ALA A 63 -1.18 -10.73 5.18
N ARG A 64 -2.44 -11.10 5.47
CA ARG A 64 -3.00 -11.18 6.82
C ARG A 64 -3.41 -12.61 7.16
N VAL A 65 -2.96 -13.11 8.30
CA VAL A 65 -3.29 -14.45 8.80
C VAL A 65 -3.94 -14.30 10.17
N ALA A 66 -5.15 -14.81 10.32
CA ALA A 66 -5.87 -14.77 11.59
C ALA A 66 -5.67 -16.08 12.35
N MET A 67 -5.15 -15.98 13.58
CA MET A 67 -4.92 -17.12 14.46
C MET A 67 -6.16 -17.38 15.31
N VAL A 68 -6.68 -18.60 15.23
CA VAL A 68 -7.89 -19.03 15.96
C VAL A 68 -7.57 -20.31 16.73
N GLY A 69 -7.84 -20.33 18.03
CA GLY A 69 -7.58 -21.52 18.85
C GLY A 69 -7.82 -21.24 20.32
N PHE A 70 -8.21 -22.29 21.06
CA PHE A 70 -8.52 -22.21 22.49
C PHE A 70 -7.39 -21.56 23.29
N PRO A 71 -7.68 -21.01 24.48
CA PRO A 71 -6.63 -20.66 25.43
C PRO A 71 -5.68 -21.84 25.67
N SER A 72 -4.41 -21.55 25.93
CA SER A 72 -3.38 -22.55 26.31
C SER A 72 -3.01 -23.60 25.25
N VAL A 73 -3.38 -23.40 23.96
CA VAL A 73 -2.88 -24.21 22.82
C VAL A 73 -1.51 -23.76 22.30
N GLY A 74 -0.96 -22.65 22.82
CA GLY A 74 0.35 -22.11 22.42
C GLY A 74 0.29 -21.00 21.35
N LYS A 75 -0.86 -20.34 21.18
CA LYS A 75 -1.06 -19.24 20.22
C LYS A 75 -0.12 -18.04 20.46
N SER A 76 -0.08 -17.54 21.69
CA SER A 76 0.80 -16.44 22.06
C SER A 76 2.28 -16.85 22.00
N THR A 77 2.60 -18.11 22.33
CA THR A 77 3.95 -18.66 22.18
C THR A 77 4.39 -18.70 20.71
N LEU A 78 3.52 -19.14 19.81
CA LEU A 78 3.78 -19.15 18.37
C LEU A 78 4.01 -17.72 17.85
N LEU A 79 3.17 -16.77 18.27
CA LEU A 79 3.32 -15.36 17.90
C LEU A 79 4.68 -14.83 18.36
N SER A 80 5.02 -14.96 19.66
CA SER A 80 6.30 -14.49 20.20
C SER A 80 7.53 -15.17 19.58
N SER A 81 7.41 -16.45 19.20
CA SER A 81 8.53 -17.20 18.61
C SER A 81 8.80 -16.87 17.16
N MET A 82 7.77 -16.48 16.39
CA MET A 82 7.88 -16.24 14.94
C MET A 82 8.05 -14.78 14.58
N THR A 83 7.62 -13.85 15.43
CA THR A 83 7.67 -12.41 15.13
C THR A 83 9.04 -11.81 15.43
N THR A 84 9.58 -11.05 14.48
CA THR A 84 10.87 -10.35 14.62
C THR A 84 10.78 -9.14 15.54
N THR A 85 9.61 -8.50 15.62
CA THR A 85 9.31 -7.47 16.61
C THR A 85 8.90 -8.12 17.92
N HIS A 86 9.74 -7.98 18.95
CA HIS A 86 9.34 -8.26 20.33
C HIS A 86 8.09 -7.43 20.65
N SER A 87 7.10 -8.09 21.25
CA SER A 87 5.90 -7.44 21.79
C SER A 87 6.27 -6.30 22.74
N GLU A 88 6.44 -5.08 22.22
CA GLU A 88 6.13 -3.88 22.98
C GLU A 88 4.61 -3.79 23.02
N ALA A 89 4.05 -4.27 24.13
CA ALA A 89 2.69 -3.97 24.49
C ALA A 89 2.49 -2.44 24.43
N ALA A 90 1.48 -2.01 23.68
CA ALA A 90 0.85 -0.69 23.78
C ALA A 90 1.73 0.54 23.43
N GLY A 91 1.57 1.05 22.21
CA GLY A 91 2.11 2.37 21.82
C GLY A 91 1.38 3.12 20.70
N TYR A 92 0.35 2.53 20.08
CA TYR A 92 -0.57 3.31 19.24
C TYR A 92 -1.80 3.64 20.09
N GLU A 93 -1.90 4.89 20.53
CA GLU A 93 -2.95 5.45 21.43
C GLU A 93 -4.40 5.37 20.92
N PHE A 94 -4.70 4.46 19.98
CA PHE A 94 -6.05 4.17 19.50
C PHE A 94 -6.38 2.68 19.35
N THR A 95 -5.50 1.73 19.73
CA THR A 95 -5.79 0.29 19.62
C THR A 95 -6.49 -0.24 20.87
N THR A 96 -7.82 -0.32 20.85
CA THR A 96 -8.60 -0.96 21.93
C THR A 96 -8.43 -2.49 21.92
N LEU A 97 -7.46 -3.00 22.69
CA LEU A 97 -7.50 -4.24 23.51
C LEU A 97 -8.04 -5.58 22.96
N THR A 98 -8.17 -5.84 21.65
CA THR A 98 -8.76 -7.13 21.18
C THR A 98 -8.00 -7.91 20.13
N CYS A 99 -6.93 -7.41 19.51
CA CYS A 99 -6.11 -8.20 18.59
C CYS A 99 -4.66 -7.79 18.73
N ILE A 100 -3.76 -8.75 18.93
CA ILE A 100 -2.32 -8.50 18.97
C ILE A 100 -1.76 -8.79 17.58
N PRO A 101 -1.35 -7.77 16.81
CA PRO A 101 -0.68 -7.98 15.54
C PRO A 101 0.79 -8.35 15.76
N GLY A 102 1.24 -9.40 15.08
CA GLY A 102 2.64 -9.73 14.93
C GLY A 102 3.03 -9.67 13.46
N VAL A 103 4.24 -9.23 13.13
CA VAL A 103 4.75 -9.29 11.75
C VAL A 103 5.87 -10.31 11.66
N ILE A 104 5.75 -11.21 10.70
CA ILE A 104 6.79 -12.17 10.33
C ILE A 104 7.34 -11.77 8.96
N SER A 105 8.67 -11.81 8.79
CA SER A 105 9.29 -11.68 7.48
C SER A 105 9.69 -13.07 6.98
N TYR A 106 9.20 -13.45 5.80
CA TYR A 106 9.55 -14.71 5.16
C TYR A 106 9.65 -14.50 3.65
N ASN A 107 10.80 -14.87 3.05
CA ASN A 107 11.09 -14.70 1.62
C ASN A 107 10.87 -13.26 1.09
N GLY A 108 11.17 -12.24 1.89
CA GLY A 108 10.95 -10.83 1.55
C GLY A 108 9.50 -10.34 1.72
N ALA A 109 8.57 -11.22 2.10
CA ALA A 109 7.19 -10.83 2.40
C ALA A 109 6.98 -10.58 3.89
N ASN A 110 6.28 -9.49 4.18
CA ASN A 110 5.81 -9.18 5.51
C ASN A 110 4.41 -9.75 5.69
N ILE A 111 4.28 -10.82 6.47
CA ILE A 111 2.99 -11.45 6.78
C ILE A 111 2.55 -10.98 8.16
N GLN A 112 1.36 -10.39 8.24
CA GLN A 112 0.75 -9.91 9.47
C GLN A 112 -0.06 -11.05 10.11
N LEU A 113 0.40 -11.55 11.26
CA LEU A 113 -0.32 -12.46 12.13
C LEU A 113 -1.26 -11.66 13.05
N LEU A 114 -2.51 -12.10 13.18
CA LEU A 114 -3.53 -11.48 14.00
C LEU A 114 -4.02 -12.48 15.03
N ASP A 115 -3.70 -12.28 16.30
CA ASP A 115 -4.28 -13.07 17.39
C ASP A 115 -5.72 -12.62 17.64
N LEU A 116 -6.70 -13.52 17.46
CA LEU A 116 -8.13 -13.26 17.66
C LEU A 116 -8.66 -13.88 18.97
N PRO A 117 -8.44 -13.24 20.14
CA PRO A 117 -9.09 -13.63 21.38
C PRO A 117 -10.61 -13.43 21.28
N GLY A 118 -11.39 -14.43 21.70
CA GLY A 118 -12.84 -14.27 21.90
C GLY A 118 -13.77 -14.78 20.79
N ILE A 119 -13.27 -15.39 19.72
CA ILE A 119 -14.15 -16.16 18.79
C ILE A 119 -14.84 -17.34 19.51
N ILE A 120 -14.27 -17.81 20.61
CA ILE A 120 -14.49 -19.15 21.16
C ILE A 120 -15.59 -19.19 22.23
N GLU A 121 -15.86 -18.09 22.95
CA GLU A 121 -16.75 -18.12 24.13
C GLU A 121 -17.81 -17.01 24.20
N GLY A 122 -18.03 -16.25 23.11
CA GLY A 122 -19.05 -15.18 23.19
C GLY A 122 -19.27 -14.30 21.97
N ALA A 123 -18.64 -14.59 20.83
CA ALA A 123 -18.83 -13.81 19.61
C ALA A 123 -20.27 -13.92 19.05
N SER A 124 -20.90 -15.08 19.23
CA SER A 124 -22.30 -15.35 18.84
C SER A 124 -23.34 -14.71 19.78
N GLN A 125 -22.97 -14.31 21.00
CA GLN A 125 -23.88 -13.71 21.99
C GLN A 125 -24.16 -12.21 21.74
N GLY A 126 -23.68 -11.63 20.64
CA GLY A 126 -24.04 -10.27 20.24
C GLY A 126 -23.57 -9.14 21.17
N LYS A 127 -22.77 -9.43 22.20
CA LYS A 127 -22.07 -8.39 22.98
C LYS A 127 -21.14 -7.66 22.01
N GLY A 128 -21.30 -6.34 21.87
CA GLY A 128 -20.79 -5.52 20.75
C GLY A 128 -19.32 -5.70 20.36
N ARG A 129 -18.48 -6.25 21.24
CA ARG A 129 -17.07 -6.55 21.01
C ARG A 129 -16.81 -7.79 20.13
N GLY A 130 -17.70 -8.79 20.13
CA GLY A 130 -17.55 -10.00 19.31
C GLY A 130 -17.65 -9.74 17.80
N ARG A 131 -18.43 -8.72 17.41
CA ARG A 131 -18.63 -8.33 16.01
C ARG A 131 -17.35 -7.77 15.37
N GLN A 132 -16.51 -7.12 16.16
CA GLN A 132 -15.24 -6.56 15.69
C GLN A 132 -14.26 -7.67 15.33
N VAL A 133 -14.09 -8.66 16.21
CA VAL A 133 -13.20 -9.81 16.00
C VAL A 133 -13.62 -10.61 14.76
N ILE A 134 -14.92 -10.78 14.56
CA ILE A 134 -15.51 -11.41 13.37
C ILE A 134 -15.16 -10.64 12.09
N SER A 135 -15.23 -9.30 12.12
CA SER A 135 -14.90 -8.47 10.96
C SER A 135 -13.44 -8.64 10.58
N VAL A 136 -12.54 -8.67 11.57
CA VAL A 136 -11.09 -8.91 11.35
C VAL A 136 -10.85 -10.31 10.80
N ALA A 137 -11.53 -11.33 11.30
CA ALA A 137 -11.42 -12.69 10.77
C ALA A 137 -11.85 -12.78 9.29
N LYS A 138 -12.90 -12.05 8.90
CA LYS A 138 -13.41 -12.01 7.52
C LYS A 138 -12.50 -11.24 6.55
N THR A 139 -11.64 -10.35 7.05
CA THR A 139 -10.69 -9.58 6.22
C THR A 139 -9.32 -10.24 6.12
N ALA A 140 -9.04 -11.26 6.92
CA ALA A 140 -7.85 -12.08 6.79
C ALA A 140 -7.84 -12.85 5.46
N ASP A 141 -6.65 -13.28 5.04
CA ASP A 141 -6.45 -14.05 3.81
C ASP A 141 -6.36 -15.56 4.08
N LEU A 142 -5.91 -15.93 5.28
CA LEU A 142 -5.78 -17.31 5.75
C LEU A 142 -6.20 -17.38 7.22
N ILE A 143 -6.92 -18.44 7.59
CA ILE A 143 -7.17 -18.80 8.98
C ILE A 143 -6.12 -19.82 9.42
N LEU A 144 -5.41 -19.53 10.49
CA LEU A 144 -4.50 -20.46 11.16
C LEU A 144 -5.20 -21.03 12.40
N MET A 145 -5.73 -22.25 12.29
CA MET A 145 -6.44 -22.89 13.39
C MET A 145 -5.48 -23.68 14.27
N MET A 146 -5.15 -23.17 15.45
CA MET A 146 -4.27 -23.84 16.40
C MET A 146 -5.03 -24.80 17.32
N LEU A 147 -4.54 -26.03 17.39
CA LEU A 147 -5.10 -27.15 18.13
C LEU A 147 -4.01 -27.78 19.01
N ASP A 148 -4.43 -28.41 20.10
CA ASP A 148 -3.54 -29.18 20.98
C ASP A 148 -3.52 -30.64 20.52
N ALA A 149 -2.33 -31.18 20.18
CA ALA A 149 -2.18 -32.53 19.66
C ALA A 149 -2.54 -33.62 20.69
N GLY A 150 -2.35 -33.35 21.99
CA GLY A 150 -2.69 -34.28 23.07
C GLY A 150 -4.18 -34.32 23.42
N LYS A 151 -5.00 -33.43 22.83
CA LYS A 151 -6.44 -33.36 23.09
C LYS A 151 -7.24 -34.02 21.97
N SER A 152 -8.48 -34.37 22.29
CA SER A 152 -9.40 -34.95 21.30
C SER A 152 -9.76 -33.94 20.20
N ASP A 153 -10.11 -34.47 19.01
CA ASP A 153 -10.56 -33.69 17.84
C ASP A 153 -11.83 -32.83 18.10
N GLN A 154 -12.39 -32.85 19.32
CA GLN A 154 -13.50 -32.00 19.74
C GLN A 154 -13.18 -30.50 19.60
N GLN A 155 -11.93 -30.10 19.87
CA GLN A 155 -11.53 -28.70 19.73
C GLN A 155 -11.73 -28.19 18.30
N LYS A 156 -11.32 -29.00 17.31
CA LYS A 156 -11.50 -28.70 15.89
C LYS A 156 -12.98 -28.53 15.55
N MET A 157 -13.81 -29.49 15.93
CA MET A 157 -15.25 -29.47 15.64
C MET A 157 -15.95 -28.22 16.21
N LEU A 158 -15.60 -27.81 17.44
CA LEU A 158 -16.17 -26.62 18.08
C LEU A 158 -15.76 -25.34 17.35
N LEU A 159 -14.47 -25.20 17.02
CA LEU A 159 -13.97 -24.01 16.32
C LEU A 159 -14.53 -23.88 14.90
N GLU A 160 -14.65 -25.00 14.17
CA GLU A 160 -15.28 -25.03 12.85
C GLU A 160 -16.74 -24.58 12.93
N ARG A 161 -17.49 -25.09 13.91
CA ARG A 161 -18.90 -24.72 14.12
C ARG A 161 -19.07 -23.23 14.44
N GLU A 162 -18.20 -22.67 15.28
CA GLU A 162 -18.24 -21.23 15.61
C GLU A 162 -17.93 -20.37 14.38
N LEU A 163 -16.87 -20.67 13.63
CA LEU A 163 -16.53 -19.93 12.40
C LEU A 163 -17.62 -20.06 11.33
N GLU A 164 -18.23 -21.24 11.18
CA GLU A 164 -19.36 -21.44 10.27
C GLU A 164 -20.61 -20.67 10.69
N SER A 165 -20.85 -20.53 12.00
CA SER A 165 -21.99 -19.75 12.53
C SER A 165 -21.91 -18.26 12.18
N VAL A 166 -20.68 -17.76 12.08
CA VAL A 166 -20.33 -16.37 11.75
C VAL A 166 -20.35 -16.10 10.23
N GLY A 167 -20.44 -17.16 9.43
CA GLY A 167 -20.51 -17.10 7.98
C GLY A 167 -19.15 -17.20 7.28
N ILE A 168 -18.15 -17.77 7.94
CA ILE A 168 -16.89 -18.18 7.31
C ILE A 168 -17.03 -19.65 6.89
N ARG A 169 -16.56 -19.99 5.69
CA ARG A 169 -16.54 -21.37 5.16
C ARG A 169 -15.09 -21.78 4.94
N LEU A 170 -14.62 -22.73 5.75
CA LEU A 170 -13.22 -23.15 5.78
C LEU A 170 -12.97 -24.21 4.71
N ASN A 171 -11.91 -24.04 3.90
CA ASN A 171 -11.44 -24.99 2.88
C ASN A 171 -12.52 -25.45 1.87
N LYS A 172 -13.56 -24.62 1.65
CA LYS A 172 -14.65 -24.89 0.70
C LYS A 172 -14.61 -23.87 -0.42
N LYS A 173 -15.07 -24.26 -1.62
CA LYS A 173 -15.31 -23.34 -2.74
C LYS A 173 -16.78 -22.89 -2.73
N PRO A 174 -17.09 -21.69 -3.25
CA PRO A 174 -18.49 -21.29 -3.43
C PRO A 174 -19.23 -22.29 -4.33
N PRO A 175 -20.42 -22.74 -3.92
CA PRO A 175 -21.16 -23.74 -4.67
C PRO A 175 -21.68 -23.16 -5.99
N ASN A 176 -21.69 -23.98 -7.05
CA ASN A 176 -22.04 -23.58 -8.42
C ASN A 176 -23.56 -23.58 -8.63
N ILE A 177 -24.24 -22.68 -7.93
CA ILE A 177 -25.69 -22.47 -8.02
C ILE A 177 -25.94 -21.09 -8.63
N TYR A 178 -26.68 -21.06 -9.74
CA TYR A 178 -27.10 -19.80 -10.36
C TYR A 178 -28.50 -19.42 -9.88
N VAL A 179 -28.61 -18.29 -9.20
CA VAL A 179 -29.89 -17.74 -8.73
C VAL A 179 -30.10 -16.37 -9.36
N LYS A 180 -31.16 -16.22 -10.16
CA LYS A 180 -31.56 -14.95 -10.78
C LYS A 180 -32.98 -14.59 -10.39
N GLN A 181 -33.15 -13.54 -9.60
CA GLN A 181 -34.48 -13.04 -9.24
C GLN A 181 -35.19 -12.43 -10.45
N LYS A 182 -36.49 -12.72 -10.57
CA LYS A 182 -37.39 -12.25 -11.63
C LYS A 182 -38.45 -11.32 -11.07
N LYS A 183 -39.08 -10.54 -11.95
CA LYS A 183 -40.23 -9.70 -11.57
C LYS A 183 -41.53 -10.52 -11.47
N VAL A 184 -41.73 -11.47 -12.39
CA VAL A 184 -42.94 -12.29 -12.54
C VAL A 184 -42.53 -13.68 -13.06
N GLY A 185 -43.37 -14.70 -12.84
CA GLY A 185 -43.22 -16.03 -13.46
C GLY A 185 -42.92 -17.17 -12.50
N GLY A 186 -43.02 -16.95 -11.19
CA GLY A 186 -42.78 -17.96 -10.16
C GLY A 186 -41.31 -18.38 -10.05
N VAL A 187 -41.06 -19.44 -9.30
CA VAL A 187 -39.74 -20.06 -9.17
C VAL A 187 -39.60 -21.13 -10.26
N LYS A 188 -38.63 -20.96 -11.16
CA LYS A 188 -38.22 -21.99 -12.12
C LYS A 188 -37.00 -22.71 -11.58
N PHE A 189 -37.15 -24.00 -11.33
CA PHE A 189 -36.07 -24.88 -10.89
C PHE A 189 -35.50 -25.66 -12.08
N THR A 190 -34.17 -25.75 -12.17
CA THR A 190 -33.47 -26.54 -13.17
C THR A 190 -32.25 -27.18 -12.54
N ASN A 191 -32.01 -28.46 -12.77
CA ASN A 191 -30.85 -29.18 -12.26
C ASN A 191 -30.09 -29.85 -13.41
N THR A 192 -28.77 -29.69 -13.40
CA THR A 192 -27.86 -30.32 -14.37
C THR A 192 -27.45 -31.72 -13.89
N VAL A 193 -27.35 -31.88 -12.58
CA VAL A 193 -26.96 -33.12 -11.88
C VAL A 193 -28.16 -33.59 -11.03
N PRO A 194 -28.38 -34.90 -10.85
CA PRO A 194 -29.36 -35.39 -9.89
C PRO A 194 -29.02 -34.90 -8.47
N LEU A 195 -29.98 -34.29 -7.79
CA LEU A 195 -29.79 -33.78 -6.43
C LEU A 195 -30.18 -34.86 -5.42
N THR A 196 -29.27 -35.19 -4.51
CA THR A 196 -29.53 -36.17 -3.43
C THR A 196 -29.97 -35.51 -2.14
N HIS A 197 -29.55 -34.26 -1.93
CA HIS A 197 -29.73 -33.53 -0.67
C HIS A 197 -30.79 -32.42 -0.71
N CYS A 198 -31.24 -32.01 -1.89
CA CYS A 198 -32.18 -30.91 -2.06
C CYS A 198 -33.37 -31.30 -2.95
N ASN A 199 -34.57 -30.97 -2.47
CA ASN A 199 -35.83 -31.12 -3.20
C ASN A 199 -36.36 -29.77 -3.69
N GLU A 200 -37.04 -29.74 -4.83
CA GLU A 200 -37.64 -28.52 -5.39
C GLU A 200 -38.56 -27.80 -4.40
N LYS A 201 -39.44 -28.55 -3.71
CA LYS A 201 -40.34 -28.01 -2.69
C LYS A 201 -39.59 -27.34 -1.53
N LEU A 202 -38.44 -27.91 -1.15
CA LEU A 202 -37.61 -27.40 -0.06
C LEU A 202 -36.96 -26.07 -0.46
N ILE A 203 -36.44 -26.00 -1.68
CA ILE A 203 -35.88 -24.79 -2.27
C ILE A 203 -36.93 -23.67 -2.34
N MET A 204 -38.15 -23.98 -2.80
CA MET A 204 -39.26 -23.02 -2.80
C MET A 204 -39.57 -22.51 -1.39
N THR A 205 -39.56 -23.40 -0.39
CA THR A 205 -39.82 -23.04 1.01
C THR A 205 -38.76 -22.06 1.54
N VAL A 206 -37.49 -22.34 1.26
CA VAL A 206 -36.38 -21.46 1.63
C VAL A 206 -36.52 -20.10 0.93
N LEU A 207 -36.76 -20.08 -0.38
CA LEU A 207 -36.93 -18.83 -1.14
C LEU A 207 -38.09 -17.97 -0.60
N HIS A 208 -39.22 -18.59 -0.27
CA HIS A 208 -40.36 -17.88 0.31
C HIS A 208 -40.06 -17.29 1.70
N GLU A 209 -39.25 -17.96 2.53
CA GLU A 209 -38.79 -17.41 3.83
C GLU A 209 -37.91 -16.16 3.64
N TYR A 210 -37.16 -16.10 2.55
CA TYR A 210 -36.40 -14.91 2.11
C TYR A 210 -37.25 -13.91 1.31
N LYS A 211 -38.57 -14.12 1.19
CA LYS A 211 -39.52 -13.29 0.41
C LYS A 211 -39.20 -13.21 -1.09
N ILE A 212 -38.56 -14.25 -1.62
CA ILE A 212 -38.25 -14.39 -3.05
C ILE A 212 -39.31 -15.31 -3.66
N PHE A 213 -40.28 -14.72 -4.36
CA PHE A 213 -41.40 -15.47 -4.99
C PHE A 213 -41.16 -15.79 -6.47
N ASN A 214 -40.26 -15.05 -7.12
CA ASN A 214 -39.98 -15.18 -8.55
C ASN A 214 -38.47 -15.27 -8.77
N ALA A 215 -37.96 -16.43 -9.21
CA ALA A 215 -36.52 -16.62 -9.47
C ALA A 215 -36.25 -17.79 -10.41
N ASP A 216 -35.19 -17.70 -11.20
CA ASP A 216 -34.57 -18.85 -11.86
C ASP A 216 -33.48 -19.40 -10.95
N VAL A 217 -33.57 -20.70 -10.64
CA VAL A 217 -32.56 -21.40 -9.85
C VAL A 217 -32.03 -22.57 -10.66
N ILE A 218 -30.73 -22.56 -10.93
CA ILE A 218 -30.04 -23.60 -11.70
C ILE A 218 -28.95 -24.22 -10.81
N PHE A 219 -29.09 -25.52 -10.52
CA PHE A 219 -28.07 -26.30 -9.84
C PHE A 219 -27.16 -26.97 -10.88
N ARG A 220 -25.85 -26.73 -10.78
CA ARG A 220 -24.84 -27.37 -11.64
C ARG A 220 -24.05 -28.48 -10.95
N GLU A 221 -24.25 -28.66 -9.65
CA GLU A 221 -23.64 -29.70 -8.83
C GLU A 221 -24.63 -30.13 -7.72
N ASP A 222 -24.35 -31.23 -7.02
CA ASP A 222 -25.17 -31.71 -5.91
C ASP A 222 -24.82 -30.93 -4.63
N CYS A 223 -25.69 -29.99 -4.25
CA CYS A 223 -25.48 -29.11 -3.11
C CYS A 223 -26.43 -29.45 -1.96
N THR A 224 -25.99 -29.13 -0.75
CA THR A 224 -26.81 -29.16 0.47
C THR A 224 -27.69 -27.91 0.62
N ILE A 225 -28.67 -27.99 1.52
CA ILE A 225 -29.56 -26.86 1.84
C ILE A 225 -28.77 -25.69 2.43
N ASP A 226 -27.74 -25.97 3.23
CA ASP A 226 -26.92 -24.92 3.87
C ASP A 226 -26.11 -24.15 2.82
N GLU A 227 -25.57 -24.84 1.81
CA GLU A 227 -24.88 -24.23 0.66
C GLU A 227 -25.82 -23.40 -0.20
N PHE A 228 -27.07 -23.85 -0.40
CA PHE A 228 -28.08 -23.05 -1.06
C PHE A 228 -28.41 -21.76 -0.28
N ILE A 229 -28.57 -21.86 1.05
CA ILE A 229 -28.79 -20.69 1.91
C ILE A 229 -27.61 -19.73 1.83
N ASP A 230 -26.37 -20.24 1.76
CA ASP A 230 -25.17 -19.41 1.64
C ASP A 230 -25.19 -18.54 0.37
N ILE A 231 -25.63 -19.09 -0.77
CA ILE A 231 -25.79 -18.34 -2.03
C ILE A 231 -26.89 -17.28 -1.94
N ILE A 232 -28.02 -17.60 -1.29
CA ILE A 232 -29.13 -16.65 -1.11
C ILE A 232 -28.72 -15.46 -0.23
N GLN A 233 -27.89 -15.69 0.79
CA GLN A 233 -27.43 -14.62 1.66
C GLN A 233 -26.33 -13.76 1.05
N GLY A 234 -25.43 -14.35 0.25
CA GLY A 234 -24.37 -13.63 -0.48
C GLY A 234 -23.33 -12.92 0.40
N ASN A 235 -23.39 -13.06 1.73
CA ASN A 235 -22.49 -12.42 2.70
C ASN A 235 -21.49 -13.40 3.36
N ARG A 236 -21.33 -14.58 2.75
CA ARG A 236 -20.41 -15.63 3.21
C ARG A 236 -19.03 -15.41 2.65
N VAL A 237 -18.02 -15.68 3.47
CA VAL A 237 -16.61 -15.60 3.07
C VAL A 237 -16.05 -17.01 3.03
N TYR A 238 -15.48 -17.39 1.89
CA TYR A 238 -14.84 -18.68 1.68
C TYR A 238 -13.33 -18.48 1.83
N MET A 239 -12.74 -19.16 2.80
CA MET A 239 -11.35 -18.94 3.20
C MET A 239 -10.61 -20.27 3.31
N THR A 240 -9.33 -20.26 2.98
CA THR A 240 -8.44 -21.37 3.30
C THR A 240 -8.15 -21.37 4.81
N CYS A 241 -8.01 -22.57 5.36
CA CYS A 241 -7.73 -22.78 6.78
C CYS A 241 -6.65 -23.84 6.92
N LEU A 242 -5.57 -23.49 7.61
CA LEU A 242 -4.48 -24.39 7.94
C LEU A 242 -4.64 -24.83 9.40
N TYR A 243 -4.77 -26.14 9.63
CA TYR A 243 -4.88 -26.71 10.97
C TYR A 243 -3.50 -27.01 11.53
N VAL A 244 -3.13 -26.35 12.62
CA VAL A 244 -1.82 -26.46 13.26
C VAL A 244 -1.97 -27.20 14.58
N TYR A 245 -1.48 -28.43 14.63
CA TYR A 245 -1.46 -29.26 15.83
C TYR A 245 -0.15 -29.00 16.58
N ASN A 246 -0.24 -28.28 17.70
CA ASN A 246 0.89 -27.96 18.56
C ASN A 246 1.06 -29.00 19.67
N LYS A 247 2.21 -28.98 20.36
CA LYS A 247 2.58 -29.89 21.46
C LYS A 247 2.78 -31.34 21.03
N ILE A 248 3.41 -31.54 19.87
CA ILE A 248 3.72 -32.89 19.38
C ILE A 248 4.67 -33.67 20.30
N ASP A 249 5.39 -32.99 21.18
CA ASP A 249 6.20 -33.56 22.24
C ASP A 249 5.40 -34.44 23.23
N GLN A 250 4.06 -34.32 23.25
CA GLN A 250 3.19 -35.08 24.16
C GLN A 250 2.54 -36.31 23.54
N ILE A 251 2.70 -36.52 22.23
CA ILE A 251 2.06 -37.63 21.50
C ILE A 251 3.10 -38.59 20.90
N SER A 252 2.65 -39.78 20.56
CA SER A 252 3.51 -40.79 19.92
C SER A 252 3.88 -40.41 18.48
N ILE A 253 4.99 -40.93 17.97
CA ILE A 253 5.44 -40.63 16.61
C ILE A 253 4.47 -41.16 15.55
N GLU A 254 3.76 -42.25 15.84
CA GLU A 254 2.70 -42.81 15.02
C GLU A 254 1.50 -41.85 14.90
N GLU A 255 1.14 -41.19 16.00
CA GLU A 255 0.08 -40.18 16.00
C GLU A 255 0.51 -38.92 15.24
N ILE A 256 1.77 -38.50 15.39
CA ILE A 256 2.34 -37.38 14.62
C ILE A 256 2.24 -37.67 13.11
N ASP A 257 2.68 -38.84 12.66
CA ASP A 257 2.62 -39.24 11.25
C ASP A 257 1.17 -39.32 10.75
N ARG A 258 0.24 -39.84 11.57
CA ARG A 258 -1.19 -39.86 11.25
C ARG A 258 -1.76 -38.46 11.06
N LEU A 259 -1.39 -37.49 11.92
CA LEU A 259 -1.84 -36.11 11.84
C LEU A 259 -1.23 -35.38 10.63
N ALA A 260 0.06 -35.58 10.37
CA ALA A 260 0.79 -34.95 9.29
C ALA A 260 0.29 -35.36 7.89
N ARG A 261 -0.27 -36.57 7.73
CA ARG A 261 -0.82 -37.06 6.45
C ARG A 261 -2.20 -36.51 6.12
N LYS A 262 -2.91 -35.89 7.06
CA LYS A 262 -4.23 -35.32 6.81
C LYS A 262 -4.09 -34.03 5.96
N PRO A 263 -5.03 -33.76 5.02
CA PRO A 263 -4.96 -32.57 4.20
C PRO A 263 -5.16 -31.31 5.05
N HIS A 264 -4.43 -30.23 4.74
CA HIS A 264 -4.47 -28.96 5.46
C HIS A 264 -3.98 -29.04 6.93
N HIS A 265 -3.31 -30.12 7.33
CA HIS A 265 -2.77 -30.28 8.67
C HIS A 265 -1.26 -30.04 8.69
N VAL A 266 -0.78 -29.35 9.72
CA VAL A 266 0.63 -29.16 10.04
C VAL A 266 0.82 -29.47 11.52
N VAL A 267 1.88 -30.19 11.84
CA VAL A 267 2.22 -30.60 13.20
C VAL A 267 3.43 -29.80 13.65
N ILE A 268 3.43 -29.21 14.85
CA ILE A 268 4.53 -28.39 15.36
C ILE A 268 4.75 -28.61 16.85
N SER A 269 5.93 -28.24 17.36
CA SER A 269 6.13 -27.97 18.79
C SER A 269 6.72 -26.58 18.94
N CYS A 270 5.95 -25.64 19.49
CA CYS A 270 6.46 -24.29 19.78
C CYS A 270 7.51 -24.31 20.88
N GLU A 271 7.44 -25.27 21.81
CA GLU A 271 8.37 -25.35 22.95
C GLU A 271 9.73 -25.90 22.53
N MET A 272 9.73 -26.96 21.72
CA MET A 272 10.95 -27.56 21.18
C MET A 272 11.42 -26.90 19.87
N ASN A 273 10.70 -25.90 19.37
CA ASN A 273 10.94 -25.22 18.09
C ASN A 273 11.02 -26.19 16.89
N LEU A 274 10.10 -27.15 16.83
CA LEU A 274 10.06 -28.20 15.80
C LEU A 274 9.06 -27.85 14.69
N ASN A 275 9.48 -28.07 13.44
CA ASN A 275 8.66 -27.97 12.21
C ASN A 275 8.07 -26.56 11.94
N MET A 276 8.72 -25.53 12.47
CA MET A 276 8.31 -24.13 12.35
C MET A 276 8.61 -23.56 10.96
N ASP A 277 9.74 -23.96 10.40
CA ASP A 277 10.13 -23.73 9.00
C ASP A 277 9.09 -24.26 8.01
N TYR A 278 8.65 -25.51 8.19
CA TYR A 278 7.61 -26.12 7.35
C TYR A 278 6.26 -25.42 7.51
N LEU A 279 5.93 -24.94 8.72
CA LEU A 279 4.74 -24.13 8.93
C LEU A 279 4.78 -22.85 8.10
N LEU A 280 5.91 -22.14 8.06
CA LEU A 280 6.08 -20.92 7.26
C LEU A 280 5.98 -21.21 5.76
N GLU A 281 6.60 -22.29 5.29
CA GLU A 281 6.49 -22.74 3.90
C GLU A 281 5.03 -23.04 3.52
N LYS A 282 4.30 -23.76 4.37
CA LYS A 282 2.87 -24.05 4.14
C LYS A 282 2.02 -22.80 4.20
N MET A 283 2.31 -21.86 5.09
CA MET A 283 1.62 -20.57 5.12
C MET A 283 1.83 -19.79 3.83
N TRP A 284 3.06 -19.74 3.31
CA TRP A 284 3.38 -19.11 2.03
C TRP A 284 2.59 -19.71 0.86
N GLU A 285 2.55 -21.05 0.78
CA GLU A 285 1.79 -21.79 -0.23
C GLU A 285 0.28 -21.47 -0.16
N TYR A 286 -0.30 -21.48 1.04
CA TYR A 286 -1.74 -21.27 1.25
C TYR A 286 -2.19 -19.83 1.06
N LEU A 287 -1.30 -18.86 1.32
CA LEU A 287 -1.52 -17.46 0.99
C LEU A 287 -1.40 -17.19 -0.51
N ALA A 288 -0.89 -18.17 -1.27
CA ALA A 288 -0.64 -18.12 -2.70
C ALA A 288 0.21 -16.89 -3.06
N LEU A 289 1.28 -16.65 -2.30
CA LEU A 289 2.18 -15.52 -2.53
C LEU A 289 3.13 -15.80 -3.69
N VAL A 290 3.31 -14.77 -4.51
CA VAL A 290 4.15 -14.78 -5.71
C VAL A 290 5.13 -13.64 -5.57
N ARG A 291 6.42 -13.94 -5.73
CA ARG A 291 7.48 -12.93 -5.69
C ARG A 291 7.88 -12.60 -7.12
N CYS A 292 7.90 -11.32 -7.48
CA CYS A 292 8.33 -10.85 -8.78
C CYS A 292 9.48 -9.85 -8.63
N TYR A 293 10.52 -9.99 -9.42
CA TYR A 293 11.69 -9.10 -9.38
C TYR A 293 11.56 -7.99 -10.39
N THR A 294 12.00 -6.78 -10.03
CA THR A 294 12.04 -5.67 -10.99
C THR A 294 13.41 -5.54 -11.62
N LYS A 295 13.43 -5.10 -12.87
CA LYS A 295 14.66 -4.86 -13.62
C LYS A 295 14.62 -3.50 -14.27
N LYS A 296 15.66 -2.69 -14.01
CA LYS A 296 15.87 -1.42 -14.71
C LYS A 296 16.44 -1.65 -16.12
N PRO A 297 16.08 -0.83 -17.13
CA PRO A 297 16.71 -0.88 -18.44
C PRO A 297 18.22 -0.67 -18.34
N GLY A 298 19.00 -1.53 -19.00
CA GLY A 298 20.47 -1.47 -18.97
C GLY A 298 21.14 -2.12 -17.75
N ASN A 299 20.41 -2.39 -16.67
CA ASN A 299 20.95 -3.04 -15.47
C ASN A 299 20.52 -4.51 -15.37
N ALA A 300 21.28 -5.28 -14.60
CA ALA A 300 20.86 -6.59 -14.12
C ALA A 300 19.64 -6.45 -13.18
N PRO A 301 18.79 -7.49 -13.06
CA PRO A 301 17.74 -7.51 -12.04
C PRO A 301 18.35 -7.63 -10.64
N ASP A 302 17.73 -6.93 -9.69
CA ASP A 302 18.06 -7.06 -8.28
C ASP A 302 17.35 -8.33 -7.76
N LEU A 303 18.11 -9.42 -7.62
CA LEU A 303 17.62 -10.74 -7.19
C LEU A 303 17.83 -10.99 -5.68
N GLY A 304 17.93 -9.92 -4.89
CA GLY A 304 18.06 -10.05 -3.45
C GLY A 304 16.83 -10.73 -2.84
N PRO A 305 16.99 -11.45 -1.73
CA PRO A 305 15.88 -12.15 -1.08
C PRO A 305 14.75 -11.21 -0.62
N GLU A 306 15.08 -9.94 -0.34
CA GLU A 306 14.15 -8.90 0.13
C GLU A 306 13.73 -7.90 -0.97
N ASP A 307 14.34 -7.96 -2.16
CA ASP A 307 14.13 -6.97 -3.24
C ASP A 307 12.95 -7.32 -4.18
N GLY A 308 12.34 -8.49 -3.96
CA GLY A 308 11.19 -8.96 -4.72
C GLY A 308 9.89 -8.27 -4.31
N ILE A 309 9.10 -7.86 -5.28
CA ILE A 309 7.73 -7.40 -5.05
C ILE A 309 6.86 -8.61 -4.77
N ILE A 310 6.12 -8.56 -3.66
CA ILE A 310 5.21 -9.62 -3.28
C ILE A 310 3.81 -9.33 -3.82
N LEU A 311 3.26 -10.29 -4.54
CA LEU A 311 1.95 -10.27 -5.17
C LEU A 311 1.20 -11.57 -4.81
N ARG A 312 -0.08 -11.65 -5.17
CA ARG A 312 -0.85 -12.89 -5.08
C ARG A 312 -0.83 -13.67 -6.37
N SER A 313 -1.03 -14.98 -6.29
CA SER A 313 -1.20 -15.84 -7.45
C SER A 313 -2.36 -15.35 -8.32
N GLY A 314 -2.13 -15.32 -9.63
CA GLY A 314 -3.04 -14.72 -10.59
C GLY A 314 -2.94 -13.19 -10.70
N ALA A 315 -1.99 -12.56 -10.00
CA ALA A 315 -1.69 -11.15 -10.20
C ALA A 315 -1.21 -10.88 -11.64
N THR A 316 -1.56 -9.70 -12.14
CA THR A 316 -1.21 -9.26 -13.47
C THR A 316 -0.10 -8.22 -13.41
N VAL A 317 0.48 -7.91 -14.57
CA VAL A 317 1.41 -6.79 -14.72
C VAL A 317 0.82 -5.47 -14.21
N GLU A 318 -0.48 -5.25 -14.37
CA GLU A 318 -1.19 -4.11 -13.80
C GLU A 318 -1.08 -4.05 -12.27
N HIS A 319 -1.31 -5.18 -11.59
CA HIS A 319 -1.17 -5.25 -10.13
C HIS A 319 0.28 -4.99 -9.69
N CYS A 320 1.26 -5.51 -10.42
CA CYS A 320 2.68 -5.22 -10.19
C CYS A 320 2.98 -3.72 -10.35
N CYS A 321 2.44 -3.08 -11.37
CA CYS A 321 2.59 -1.63 -11.58
C CYS A 321 1.99 -0.84 -10.42
N HIS A 322 0.78 -1.20 -9.95
CA HIS A 322 0.16 -0.54 -8.79
C HIS A 322 0.91 -0.75 -7.49
N ALA A 323 1.55 -1.92 -7.30
CA ALA A 323 2.39 -2.20 -6.14
C ALA A 323 3.64 -1.28 -6.10
N LEU A 324 4.23 -1.00 -7.26
CA LEU A 324 5.32 -0.02 -7.39
C LEU A 324 4.85 1.42 -7.23
N HIS A 325 3.88 1.83 -8.04
CA HIS A 325 3.30 3.16 -8.00
C HIS A 325 1.97 3.22 -8.77
N ARG A 326 0.95 3.80 -8.14
CA ARG A 326 -0.43 3.90 -8.69
C ARG A 326 -0.55 4.44 -10.12
N SER A 327 0.36 5.30 -10.58
CA SER A 327 0.29 5.91 -11.92
C SER A 327 0.99 5.09 -13.02
N LEU A 328 1.80 4.08 -12.67
CA LEU A 328 2.60 3.34 -13.65
C LEU A 328 1.74 2.53 -14.62
N ALA A 329 0.63 1.96 -14.13
CA ALA A 329 -0.28 1.19 -14.97
C ALA A 329 -0.85 2.03 -16.13
N ALA A 330 -1.17 3.31 -15.89
CA ALA A 330 -1.71 4.21 -16.91
C ALA A 330 -0.66 4.65 -17.95
N GLN A 331 0.62 4.60 -17.61
CA GLN A 331 1.72 5.02 -18.49
C GLN A 331 2.43 3.85 -19.17
N LEU A 332 2.01 2.61 -18.90
CA LEU A 332 2.64 1.41 -19.44
C LEU A 332 2.43 1.32 -20.95
N ARG A 333 3.53 1.28 -21.71
CA ARG A 333 3.49 0.95 -23.14
C ARG A 333 3.50 -0.56 -23.36
N TYR A 334 4.42 -1.24 -22.69
CA TYR A 334 4.51 -2.70 -22.60
C TYR A 334 5.43 -3.06 -21.43
N ALA A 335 5.38 -4.30 -20.97
CA ALA A 335 6.38 -4.86 -20.07
C ALA A 335 7.19 -5.94 -20.80
N ILE A 336 8.44 -6.11 -20.40
CA ILE A 336 9.25 -7.26 -20.80
C ILE A 336 9.35 -8.17 -19.58
N VAL A 337 8.97 -9.42 -19.75
CA VAL A 337 9.00 -10.42 -18.66
C VAL A 337 9.96 -11.54 -19.04
N TRP A 338 10.76 -11.97 -18.07
CA TRP A 338 11.58 -13.17 -18.12
C TRP A 338 11.08 -14.12 -17.02
N GLY A 339 10.71 -15.33 -17.40
CA GLY A 339 10.29 -16.35 -16.43
C GLY A 339 9.28 -17.33 -17.00
N THR A 340 8.68 -18.12 -16.11
CA THR A 340 7.81 -19.25 -16.45
C THR A 340 6.43 -18.83 -16.94
N SER A 341 5.99 -17.60 -16.63
CA SER A 341 4.71 -17.09 -17.14
C SER A 341 4.71 -16.83 -18.65
N THR A 342 5.90 -16.70 -19.24
CA THR A 342 6.09 -16.41 -20.66
C THR A 342 6.45 -17.66 -21.45
N LYS A 343 6.00 -17.74 -22.71
CA LYS A 343 6.37 -18.87 -23.59
C LYS A 343 7.81 -18.74 -24.10
N PHE A 344 8.29 -17.51 -24.21
CA PHE A 344 9.64 -17.17 -24.66
C PHE A 344 10.26 -16.21 -23.66
N SER A 345 11.53 -16.40 -23.30
CA SER A 345 12.23 -15.53 -22.34
C SER A 345 13.33 -14.72 -23.06
N PRO A 346 13.26 -13.38 -23.12
CA PRO A 346 12.14 -12.52 -22.70
C PRO A 346 10.96 -12.48 -23.69
N GLN A 347 9.78 -12.15 -23.18
CA GLN A 347 8.59 -11.83 -23.99
C GLN A 347 8.03 -10.45 -23.64
N ARG A 348 7.55 -9.74 -24.68
CA ARG A 348 6.78 -8.50 -24.50
C ARG A 348 5.34 -8.83 -24.15
N VAL A 349 4.84 -8.24 -23.07
CA VAL A 349 3.52 -8.51 -22.53
C VAL A 349 2.77 -7.20 -22.22
N GLY A 350 1.44 -7.30 -22.15
CA GLY A 350 0.55 -6.19 -21.78
C GLY A 350 0.14 -6.22 -20.31
N LEU A 351 -0.73 -5.30 -19.92
CA LEU A 351 -1.22 -5.13 -18.53
C LEU A 351 -1.89 -6.38 -17.95
N HIS A 352 -2.62 -7.13 -18.78
CA HIS A 352 -3.41 -8.30 -18.32
C HIS A 352 -2.61 -9.61 -18.30
N HIS A 353 -1.32 -9.58 -18.63
CA HIS A 353 -0.47 -10.76 -18.53
C HIS A 353 -0.32 -11.15 -17.06
N LYS A 354 -0.54 -12.44 -16.77
CA LYS A 354 -0.40 -13.00 -15.41
C LYS A 354 1.07 -13.29 -15.14
N LEU A 355 1.53 -12.92 -13.95
CA LEU A 355 2.89 -13.16 -13.50
C LEU A 355 2.94 -14.43 -12.65
N ASP A 356 4.04 -15.16 -12.77
CA ASP A 356 4.34 -16.36 -11.99
C ASP A 356 5.50 -16.11 -11.00
N HIS A 357 5.74 -17.07 -10.11
CA HIS A 357 6.74 -16.96 -9.05
C HIS A 357 8.15 -16.84 -9.64
N GLU A 358 8.90 -15.86 -9.15
CA GLU A 358 10.25 -15.48 -9.56
C GLU A 358 10.37 -14.89 -10.98
N ASP A 359 9.25 -14.45 -11.56
CA ASP A 359 9.29 -13.66 -12.79
C ASP A 359 10.07 -12.35 -12.59
N VAL A 360 10.90 -12.01 -13.57
CA VAL A 360 11.58 -10.72 -13.65
C VAL A 360 10.80 -9.82 -14.60
N ILE A 361 10.45 -8.61 -14.18
CA ILE A 361 9.70 -7.64 -14.98
C ILE A 361 10.49 -6.35 -15.20
N GLN A 362 10.52 -5.91 -16.45
CA GLN A 362 11.02 -4.59 -16.86
C GLN A 362 9.86 -3.78 -17.46
N ILE A 363 9.50 -2.69 -16.78
CA ILE A 363 8.42 -1.79 -17.18
C ILE A 363 8.94 -0.80 -18.23
N MET A 364 8.27 -0.73 -19.39
CA MET A 364 8.55 0.28 -20.41
C MET A 364 7.39 1.27 -20.47
N ILE A 365 7.65 2.48 -19.98
CA ILE A 365 6.68 3.57 -20.02
C ILE A 365 6.66 4.24 -21.39
N LEU A 366 5.50 4.76 -21.77
CA LEU A 366 5.37 5.62 -22.93
C LEU A 366 6.13 6.92 -22.63
N ARG A 367 7.28 7.13 -23.31
CA ARG A 367 7.81 8.49 -23.47
C ARG A 367 6.80 9.24 -24.34
N LEU A 368 5.82 9.89 -23.73
CA LEU A 368 5.28 11.10 -24.32
C LEU A 368 6.48 12.03 -24.47
N LEU A 369 6.76 12.47 -25.70
CA LEU A 369 7.48 13.73 -25.90
C LEU A 369 6.79 14.76 -24.99
N MET A 370 7.43 15.13 -23.89
CA MET A 370 6.98 16.26 -23.07
C MET A 370 7.05 17.51 -23.94
N LEU A 371 5.95 17.85 -24.58
CA LEU A 371 5.75 19.19 -25.14
C LEU A 371 4.43 19.82 -24.73
N VAL A 372 3.52 19.11 -24.05
CA VAL A 372 2.31 19.71 -23.48
C VAL A 372 1.93 18.95 -22.22
N VAL A 373 1.48 19.69 -21.20
CA VAL A 373 1.02 19.26 -19.86
C VAL A 373 2.09 19.25 -18.76
N ILE A 374 2.56 20.45 -18.38
CA ILE A 374 2.87 20.74 -16.97
C ILE A 374 1.67 21.52 -16.42
N SER A 375 0.61 20.82 -16.02
CA SER A 375 -0.41 21.35 -15.12
C SER A 375 -1.06 20.21 -14.34
N SER A 376 -0.31 19.61 -13.41
CA SER A 376 -0.85 19.07 -12.15
C SER A 376 0.30 18.52 -11.29
N SER A 377 1.11 19.41 -10.71
CA SER A 377 1.95 19.07 -9.57
C SER A 377 1.18 19.41 -8.30
N ALA A 378 0.33 18.48 -7.87
CA ALA A 378 -0.24 18.48 -6.53
C ALA A 378 0.15 17.18 -5.83
N LYS A 379 0.82 17.33 -4.68
CA LYS A 379 1.30 16.31 -3.74
C LYS A 379 2.61 15.60 -4.09
N ILE A 380 3.71 16.35 -4.00
CA ILE A 380 4.98 15.85 -3.46
C ILE A 380 5.24 16.62 -2.16
N GLU A 381 4.51 16.28 -1.11
CA GLU A 381 4.78 16.74 0.27
C GLU A 381 4.87 15.57 1.26
N GLY A 382 4.84 14.33 0.77
CA GLY A 382 5.00 13.12 1.59
C GLY A 382 6.41 12.50 1.55
N ALA A 383 7.28 12.94 0.65
CA ALA A 383 8.60 12.35 0.45
C ALA A 383 9.71 13.00 1.31
N LYS A 384 9.52 14.23 1.79
CA LYS A 384 10.50 14.92 2.66
C LYS A 384 10.62 14.33 4.08
N LYS A 385 9.64 13.54 4.55
CA LYS A 385 9.70 12.87 5.88
C LYS A 385 10.37 11.48 5.87
N LYS A 386 10.69 10.92 4.70
CA LYS A 386 11.31 9.59 4.59
C LYS A 386 12.83 9.64 4.39
N GLU A 387 13.35 10.76 3.88
CA GLU A 387 14.80 10.98 3.77
C GLU A 387 15.45 11.37 5.12
N GLU A 388 14.73 12.05 6.03
CA GLU A 388 15.22 12.31 7.39
C GLU A 388 15.38 11.05 8.26
N LYS A 389 14.67 9.95 7.95
CA LYS A 389 14.78 8.69 8.71
C LYS A 389 15.84 7.72 8.19
N PHE A 390 16.29 7.87 6.95
CA PHE A 390 17.34 6.99 6.39
C PHE A 390 18.73 7.34 6.94
N PHE A 391 18.96 8.60 7.33
CA PHE A 391 20.23 9.03 7.95
C PHE A 391 20.30 8.82 9.47
N ALA A 392 19.18 8.49 10.13
CA ALA A 392 19.17 8.24 11.58
C ALA A 392 19.70 6.85 11.98
N THR A 393 19.94 5.95 11.02
CA THR A 393 20.34 4.54 11.31
C THR A 393 21.83 4.26 11.05
N TYR A 394 22.56 5.22 10.48
CA TYR A 394 23.99 5.09 10.14
C TYR A 394 24.81 6.37 10.41
N GLY A 395 24.33 7.26 11.28
CA GLY A 395 25.13 8.37 11.81
C GLY A 395 25.82 7.93 13.10
N ASP A 396 27.13 8.19 13.22
CA ASP A 396 27.81 8.13 14.52
C ASP A 396 27.00 8.96 15.55
N PRO A 397 26.73 8.45 16.76
CA PRO A 397 25.83 9.11 17.73
C PRO A 397 26.36 10.42 18.33
N GLU A 398 27.57 10.85 17.98
CA GLU A 398 28.24 12.03 18.53
C GLU A 398 28.66 12.96 17.39
N CYS A 399 27.70 13.70 16.83
CA CYS A 399 28.04 14.93 16.14
C CYS A 399 27.67 16.11 17.04
N ASP A 400 28.64 16.52 17.84
CA ASP A 400 28.58 17.73 18.63
C ASP A 400 28.88 18.92 17.70
N TYR A 401 28.03 19.95 17.69
CA TYR A 401 28.14 21.09 16.77
C TYR A 401 29.39 21.95 17.03
N ASP A 402 30.10 21.70 18.14
CA ASP A 402 31.27 22.45 18.58
C ASP A 402 32.61 21.74 18.31
N VAL A 403 32.63 20.55 17.68
CA VAL A 403 33.85 19.76 17.48
C VAL A 403 34.06 19.37 16.00
N PRO A 404 35.26 19.58 15.42
CA PRO A 404 35.56 19.13 14.06
C PRO A 404 35.45 17.61 13.93
N TYR A 405 34.64 17.12 12.99
CA TYR A 405 34.48 15.69 12.70
C TYR A 405 35.82 15.06 12.26
N ILE A 406 36.35 14.12 13.04
CA ILE A 406 37.51 13.29 12.70
C ILE A 406 37.00 11.91 12.32
N SER A 407 36.99 11.60 11.02
CA SER A 407 36.64 10.27 10.51
C SER A 407 37.62 9.22 11.03
N THR A 408 37.17 8.32 11.91
CA THR A 408 37.98 7.20 12.44
C THR A 408 38.09 6.00 11.49
N ASN A 409 37.39 6.02 10.34
CA ASN A 409 37.39 4.91 9.39
C ASN A 409 37.69 5.36 7.93
N PRO A 410 38.95 5.29 7.46
CA PRO A 410 39.36 5.78 6.14
C PRO A 410 38.95 4.88 4.96
N LEU A 411 38.23 3.77 5.18
CA LEU A 411 37.85 2.78 4.16
C LEU A 411 36.34 2.70 3.86
N GLY A 412 35.52 3.63 4.38
CA GLY A 412 34.13 3.78 3.94
C GLY A 412 34.05 4.30 2.49
N PRO A 413 32.96 4.04 1.74
CA PRO A 413 32.75 4.56 0.38
C PRO A 413 32.41 6.06 0.40
N ASN A 414 33.29 6.88 0.98
CA ASN A 414 33.10 8.31 1.12
C ASN A 414 33.36 8.98 -0.22
N ILE A 415 32.36 9.73 -0.70
CA ILE A 415 32.48 10.60 -1.86
C ILE A 415 33.47 11.74 -1.57
N GLU A 416 34.15 12.22 -2.60
CA GLU A 416 35.06 13.35 -2.49
C GLU A 416 34.28 14.62 -2.12
N CYS A 417 34.77 15.42 -1.17
CA CYS A 417 34.05 16.60 -0.64
C CYS A 417 33.64 17.59 -1.75
N GLN A 418 34.42 17.69 -2.83
CA GLN A 418 34.15 18.52 -4.00
C GLN A 418 32.91 18.10 -4.82
N PHE A 419 32.50 16.84 -4.72
CA PHE A 419 31.36 16.29 -5.48
C PHE A 419 30.06 16.21 -4.67
N LEU A 420 30.04 16.79 -3.47
CA LEU A 420 28.81 16.88 -2.69
C LEU A 420 27.75 17.77 -3.37
N PRO A 421 26.47 17.39 -3.33
CA PRO A 421 25.36 18.24 -3.75
C PRO A 421 25.32 19.57 -2.98
N ASP A 422 24.78 20.63 -3.61
CA ASP A 422 24.75 21.99 -3.03
C ASP A 422 24.03 22.06 -1.68
N ASN A 423 23.08 21.17 -1.43
CA ASN A 423 22.34 21.08 -0.17
C ASN A 423 23.22 20.76 1.05
N PHE A 424 24.43 20.24 0.83
CA PHE A 424 25.39 19.85 1.86
C PHE A 424 26.60 20.79 1.96
N LEU A 425 26.57 21.90 1.21
CA LEU A 425 27.64 22.88 1.12
C LEU A 425 27.13 24.26 1.50
N ASP A 426 27.96 25.01 2.21
CA ASP A 426 27.80 26.44 2.43
C ASP A 426 28.76 27.19 1.51
N CYS A 427 28.23 27.80 0.45
CA CYS A 427 29.01 28.48 -0.59
C CYS A 427 28.75 29.99 -0.56
N GLN A 428 29.80 30.79 -0.71
CA GLN A 428 29.65 32.23 -0.89
C GLN A 428 28.89 32.56 -2.18
N GLN A 429 27.96 33.52 -2.11
CA GLN A 429 27.22 33.97 -3.28
C GLN A 429 28.09 34.89 -4.15
N PRO A 430 28.03 34.76 -5.49
CA PRO A 430 28.76 35.63 -6.39
C PRO A 430 28.27 37.08 -6.26
N GLN A 431 29.20 38.04 -6.33
CA GLN A 431 28.90 39.48 -6.23
C GLN A 431 29.24 40.20 -7.53
N ALA A 432 28.42 41.20 -7.90
CA ALA A 432 28.70 42.05 -9.04
C ALA A 432 29.82 43.03 -8.68
N ILE A 433 30.77 43.27 -9.59
CA ILE A 433 31.84 44.23 -9.37
C ILE A 433 31.24 45.63 -9.20
N SER A 434 31.22 46.14 -7.96
CA SER A 434 30.91 47.54 -7.70
C SER A 434 32.13 48.37 -8.06
N GLN A 435 32.02 49.30 -9.01
CA GLN A 435 33.13 50.13 -9.49
C GLN A 435 33.68 51.14 -8.45
N ASN A 436 33.39 50.96 -7.16
CA ASN A 436 33.82 51.86 -6.08
C ASN A 436 34.35 51.08 -4.88
N LEU A 437 35.51 50.44 -5.01
CA LEU A 437 36.41 50.18 -3.88
C LEU A 437 37.82 49.87 -4.42
N GLN A 438 38.65 50.91 -4.45
CA GLN A 438 40.09 50.76 -4.50
C GLN A 438 40.60 50.29 -3.13
N THR A 439 41.59 49.40 -3.18
CA THR A 439 42.59 49.06 -2.15
C THR A 439 42.12 48.37 -0.86
N ASN A 440 42.44 47.08 -0.72
CA ASN A 440 43.59 46.70 0.11
C ASN A 440 44.06 45.26 -0.18
N SER A 441 45.38 45.14 -0.16
CA SER A 441 46.20 44.05 -0.63
C SER A 441 46.13 42.78 0.22
N ASN A 442 46.31 41.63 -0.46
CA ASN A 442 46.69 40.28 0.02
C ASN A 442 45.72 39.14 -0.36
N GLY A 443 45.28 39.09 -1.62
CA GLY A 443 44.65 37.91 -2.22
C GLY A 443 45.32 37.58 -3.56
N SER A 444 45.55 36.30 -3.84
CA SER A 444 46.16 35.82 -5.10
C SER A 444 45.32 36.24 -6.29
N VAL A 445 45.86 37.14 -7.11
CA VAL A 445 45.22 37.67 -8.31
C VAL A 445 45.39 36.65 -9.44
N ASN A 446 44.29 36.10 -9.95
CA ASN A 446 44.30 35.29 -11.17
C ASN A 446 44.54 36.17 -12.41
N SER A 447 45.06 35.57 -13.49
CA SER A 447 45.61 36.20 -14.72
C SER A 447 44.75 37.25 -15.45
N ASN A 448 43.51 37.48 -15.01
CA ASN A 448 42.55 38.44 -15.55
C ASN A 448 42.18 39.58 -14.56
N GLY A 449 42.89 39.75 -13.45
CA GLY A 449 42.62 40.84 -12.48
C GLY A 449 41.32 40.66 -11.68
N LYS A 450 40.80 39.43 -11.60
CA LYS A 450 39.49 39.08 -11.01
C LYS A 450 39.70 38.38 -9.66
N LEU A 451 39.04 38.85 -8.60
CA LEU A 451 39.01 38.14 -7.31
C LEU A 451 38.00 36.97 -7.38
N PRO A 452 38.26 35.83 -6.70
CA PRO A 452 37.30 34.74 -6.62
C PRO A 452 35.99 35.23 -5.98
N GLY A 453 34.85 34.89 -6.60
CA GLY A 453 33.52 35.33 -6.18
C GLY A 453 33.00 36.60 -6.86
N GLU A 454 33.81 37.32 -7.64
CA GLU A 454 33.35 38.49 -8.39
C GLU A 454 32.82 38.11 -9.78
N CYS A 455 31.86 38.87 -10.31
CA CYS A 455 31.32 38.71 -11.67
C CYS A 455 31.30 40.07 -12.41
N LEU A 456 31.73 40.08 -13.67
CA LEU A 456 31.70 41.27 -14.52
C LEU A 456 30.30 41.50 -15.08
N LYS A 457 29.62 40.41 -15.44
CA LYS A 457 28.25 40.39 -15.93
C LYS A 457 27.42 39.40 -15.12
N MET A 458 26.28 39.86 -14.61
CA MET A 458 25.30 39.00 -13.96
C MET A 458 24.12 38.73 -14.88
N GLY A 459 23.58 37.51 -14.80
CA GLY A 459 22.41 37.08 -15.59
C GLY A 459 22.76 36.40 -16.90
N GLY A 460 21.74 36.18 -17.74
CA GLY A 460 21.84 35.49 -19.02
C GLY A 460 20.69 34.51 -19.23
N ALA A 461 20.01 34.60 -20.36
CA ALA A 461 18.87 33.73 -20.70
C ALA A 461 19.30 32.38 -21.28
N ARG A 462 20.51 32.30 -21.87
CA ARG A 462 21.12 31.08 -22.41
C ARG A 462 22.39 30.78 -21.65
N ILE A 463 22.70 29.49 -21.49
CA ILE A 463 23.87 29.04 -20.72
C ILE A 463 25.20 29.52 -21.31
N GLU A 464 25.23 29.81 -22.63
CA GLU A 464 26.38 30.36 -23.35
C GLU A 464 26.70 31.80 -22.95
N ASP A 465 25.69 32.55 -22.49
CA ASP A 465 25.80 33.96 -22.12
C ASP A 465 26.07 34.17 -20.62
N VAL A 466 26.02 33.09 -19.83
CA VAL A 466 26.19 33.11 -18.37
C VAL A 466 27.69 33.03 -18.04
N GLU A 467 28.17 34.06 -17.35
CA GLU A 467 29.53 34.07 -16.82
C GLU A 467 29.65 33.12 -15.61
N PHE A 468 30.82 32.51 -15.42
CA PHE A 468 31.10 31.67 -14.26
C PHE A 468 32.24 32.28 -13.43
N THR A 469 32.15 32.11 -12.12
CA THR A 469 33.19 32.51 -11.18
C THR A 469 33.44 31.38 -10.18
N ASP A 470 34.65 31.34 -9.63
CA ASP A 470 34.99 30.36 -8.59
C ASP A 470 34.68 30.98 -7.23
N VAL A 471 33.81 30.32 -6.47
CA VAL A 471 33.44 30.70 -5.10
C VAL A 471 34.04 29.72 -4.10
N ILE A 472 34.31 30.19 -2.89
CA ILE A 472 34.75 29.34 -1.79
C ILE A 472 33.51 28.64 -1.21
N CYS A 473 33.55 27.31 -1.17
CA CYS A 473 32.52 26.45 -0.60
C CYS A 473 33.08 25.64 0.57
N GLN A 474 32.29 25.52 1.63
CA GLN A 474 32.62 24.72 2.81
C GLN A 474 31.58 23.62 3.03
N VAL A 475 32.04 22.41 3.34
CA VAL A 475 31.14 21.29 3.67
C VAL A 475 30.51 21.48 5.04
N LEU A 476 29.19 21.31 5.14
CA LEU A 476 28.46 21.39 6.41
C LEU A 476 29.02 20.40 7.45
N TYR A 477 28.97 20.82 8.72
CA TYR A 477 29.35 19.97 9.85
C TYR A 477 28.51 18.69 9.85
N CYS A 478 29.10 17.57 10.29
CA CYS A 478 28.48 16.24 10.32
C CYS A 478 28.27 15.52 8.97
N ILE A 479 28.71 16.09 7.82
CA ILE A 479 28.69 15.37 6.54
C ILE A 479 30.02 14.62 6.32
N PRO A 480 29.99 13.28 6.20
CA PRO A 480 31.18 12.48 5.91
C PRO A 480 31.56 12.65 4.43
N CYS A 481 32.78 13.11 4.17
CA CYS A 481 33.35 13.21 2.83
C CYS A 481 34.87 13.08 2.88
N ARG A 482 35.48 12.73 1.75
CA ARG A 482 36.93 12.53 1.61
C ARG A 482 37.57 13.75 0.93
N GLY A 483 38.66 14.28 1.50
CA GLY A 483 39.43 15.40 0.92
C GLY A 483 39.30 16.72 1.70
N GLU A 484 39.69 17.82 1.07
CA GLU A 484 39.61 19.16 1.67
C GLU A 484 38.15 19.59 1.86
N ARG A 485 37.80 20.07 3.06
CA ARG A 485 36.43 20.49 3.42
C ARG A 485 36.10 21.92 2.99
N GLN A 486 37.11 22.68 2.57
CA GLN A 486 36.98 23.99 1.92
C GLN A 486 37.63 23.88 0.56
N PHE A 487 36.89 24.19 -0.51
CA PHE A 487 37.37 24.09 -1.88
C PHE A 487 36.72 25.16 -2.75
N LEU A 488 37.36 25.45 -3.89
CA LEU A 488 36.82 26.36 -4.89
C LEU A 488 35.84 25.60 -5.79
N ARG A 489 34.64 26.13 -5.96
CA ARG A 489 33.62 25.58 -6.83
C ARG A 489 33.20 26.61 -7.87
N LYS A 490 33.08 26.14 -9.12
CA LYS A 490 32.64 26.96 -10.24
C LYS A 490 31.12 27.16 -10.17
N THR A 491 30.70 28.40 -9.97
CA THR A 491 29.29 28.79 -9.78
C THR A 491 28.87 29.79 -10.85
N PRO A 492 27.65 29.69 -11.41
CA PRO A 492 27.15 30.64 -12.39
C PRO A 492 26.82 31.99 -11.75
N CYS A 493 27.17 33.08 -12.44
CA CYS A 493 26.89 34.46 -12.04
C CYS A 493 25.42 34.83 -12.31
N ILE A 494 24.48 34.24 -11.56
CA ILE A 494 23.05 34.47 -11.71
C ILE A 494 22.48 35.13 -10.44
N LYS A 495 21.62 36.12 -10.66
CA LYS A 495 20.90 36.84 -9.60
C LYS A 495 19.40 36.63 -9.75
N TYR A 496 18.72 36.30 -8.65
CA TYR A 496 17.27 36.25 -8.55
C TYR A 496 16.81 37.31 -7.56
N THR A 497 15.75 38.06 -7.89
CA THR A 497 15.24 39.17 -7.08
C THR A 497 13.74 39.07 -6.80
N GLY A 498 13.16 37.86 -6.87
CA GLY A 498 11.74 37.64 -6.59
C GLY A 498 10.81 37.88 -7.78
N HIS A 499 11.35 38.08 -9.00
CA HIS A 499 10.57 38.23 -10.21
C HIS A 499 10.23 36.87 -10.81
N TYR A 500 8.95 36.50 -10.79
CA TYR A 500 8.47 35.23 -11.34
C TYR A 500 7.82 35.40 -12.71
N PHE A 501 8.26 34.61 -13.69
CA PHE A 501 7.76 34.69 -15.06
C PHE A 501 6.24 34.49 -15.15
N LEU A 502 5.71 33.47 -14.48
CA LEU A 502 4.29 33.13 -14.55
C LEU A 502 3.39 34.19 -13.90
N SER A 503 3.76 34.70 -12.73
CA SER A 503 3.05 35.83 -12.09
C SER A 503 3.03 37.04 -13.01
N THR A 504 4.17 37.41 -13.62
CA THR A 504 4.26 38.57 -14.51
C THR A 504 3.46 38.37 -15.80
N LEU A 505 3.47 37.16 -16.37
CA LEU A 505 2.64 36.82 -17.53
C LEU A 505 1.15 36.90 -17.19
N LEU A 506 0.75 36.42 -16.01
CA LEU A 506 -0.64 36.50 -15.54
C LEU A 506 -1.09 37.95 -15.32
N TYR A 507 -0.23 38.79 -14.73
CA TYR A 507 -0.48 40.22 -14.61
C TYR A 507 -0.56 40.90 -15.98
N SER A 508 0.26 40.49 -16.94
CA SER A 508 0.18 40.98 -18.31
C SER A 508 -1.16 40.60 -18.94
N VAL A 509 -1.60 39.34 -18.84
CA VAL A 509 -2.87 38.86 -19.42
C VAL A 509 -4.10 39.51 -18.77
N LEU A 510 -4.14 39.61 -17.43
CA LEU A 510 -5.34 40.06 -16.70
C LEU A 510 -5.39 41.57 -16.45
N LEU A 511 -4.22 42.20 -16.26
CA LEU A 511 -4.09 43.60 -15.83
C LEU A 511 -3.15 44.43 -16.72
N GLY A 512 -2.75 43.92 -17.89
CA GLY A 512 -1.78 44.60 -18.76
C GLY A 512 -2.30 45.91 -19.39
N VAL A 513 -3.63 46.11 -19.47
CA VAL A 513 -4.21 47.42 -19.87
C VAL A 513 -3.88 48.51 -18.84
N ALA A 514 -3.73 48.14 -17.56
CA ALA A 514 -3.32 49.05 -16.48
C ALA A 514 -1.80 49.14 -16.31
N GLY A 515 -1.01 48.39 -17.10
CA GLY A 515 0.47 48.41 -17.07
C GLY A 515 1.09 47.78 -15.82
N VAL A 516 0.35 46.92 -15.10
CA VAL A 516 0.78 46.28 -13.84
C VAL A 516 1.99 45.36 -14.06
N ASP A 517 2.04 44.66 -15.19
CA ASP A 517 3.16 43.83 -15.62
C ASP A 517 4.48 44.61 -15.72
N ARG A 518 4.45 45.85 -16.21
CA ARG A 518 5.64 46.71 -16.27
C ARG A 518 6.06 47.28 -14.92
N PHE A 519 5.10 47.55 -14.02
CA PHE A 519 5.44 47.89 -12.63
C PHE A 519 6.12 46.72 -11.92
N CYS A 520 5.61 45.50 -12.12
CA CYS A 520 6.20 44.28 -11.55
C CYS A 520 7.61 44.00 -12.06
N LEU A 521 8.01 44.51 -13.23
CA LEU A 521 9.35 44.37 -13.78
C LEU A 521 10.28 45.57 -13.50
N GLY A 522 9.82 46.58 -12.78
CA GLY A 522 10.62 47.78 -12.45
C GLY A 522 10.62 48.88 -13.52
N TYR A 523 9.87 48.74 -14.61
CA TYR A 523 9.74 49.77 -15.66
C TYR A 523 8.67 50.83 -15.33
N SER A 524 8.80 51.49 -14.18
CA SER A 524 7.78 52.40 -13.62
C SER A 524 7.36 53.53 -14.58
N ALA A 525 8.31 54.13 -15.32
CA ALA A 525 8.00 55.21 -16.25
C ALA A 525 7.15 54.73 -17.46
N MET A 526 7.46 53.56 -17.99
CA MET A 526 6.72 52.97 -19.12
C MET A 526 5.35 52.45 -18.66
N ALA A 527 5.25 51.97 -17.42
CA ALA A 527 4.00 51.54 -16.81
C ALA A 527 3.01 52.70 -16.66
N VAL A 528 3.46 53.86 -16.16
CA VAL A 528 2.65 55.08 -16.07
C VAL A 528 2.19 55.55 -17.46
N GLY A 529 3.07 55.50 -18.46
CA GLY A 529 2.72 55.85 -19.84
C GLY A 529 1.61 54.97 -20.42
N LYS A 530 1.62 53.66 -20.11
CA LYS A 530 0.54 52.73 -20.49
C LYS A 530 -0.77 53.03 -19.76
N MET A 531 -0.70 53.34 -18.47
CA MET A 531 -1.88 53.67 -17.69
C MET A 531 -2.57 54.95 -18.21
N MET A 532 -1.79 55.98 -18.55
CA MET A 532 -2.33 57.25 -19.09
C MET A 532 -2.94 57.10 -20.49
N THR A 533 -2.49 56.12 -21.27
CA THR A 533 -2.97 55.87 -22.64
C THR A 533 -4.01 54.75 -22.71
N LEU A 534 -4.51 54.25 -21.57
CA LEU A 534 -5.40 53.08 -21.47
C LEU A 534 -4.87 51.89 -22.29
N GLY A 535 -3.57 51.63 -22.17
CA GLY A 535 -2.88 50.57 -22.92
C GLY A 535 -2.85 50.77 -24.43
N GLY A 536 -3.04 52.00 -24.92
CA GLY A 536 -3.09 52.35 -26.34
C GLY A 536 -4.08 51.50 -27.13
N PHE A 537 -5.35 51.53 -26.71
CA PHE A 537 -6.44 50.73 -27.29
C PHE A 537 -6.19 49.20 -27.26
N GLY A 538 -5.43 48.71 -26.28
CA GLY A 538 -5.18 47.27 -26.07
C GLY A 538 -4.12 46.64 -26.97
N ILE A 539 -3.53 47.40 -27.90
CA ILE A 539 -2.47 46.89 -28.79
C ILE A 539 -1.17 46.67 -28.00
N TRP A 540 -0.81 47.61 -27.11
CA TRP A 540 0.41 47.52 -26.30
C TRP A 540 0.37 46.40 -25.26
N TRP A 541 -0.83 45.93 -24.91
CA TRP A 541 -1.03 44.77 -24.05
C TRP A 541 -0.64 43.47 -24.77
N LEU A 542 -1.07 43.29 -26.03
CA LEU A 542 -0.69 42.11 -26.85
C LEU A 542 0.82 42.09 -27.14
N VAL A 543 1.42 43.26 -27.38
CA VAL A 543 2.87 43.37 -27.60
C VAL A 543 3.65 42.95 -26.37
N ASP A 544 3.22 43.30 -25.15
CA ASP A 544 3.93 42.90 -23.94
C ASP A 544 3.83 41.39 -23.66
N ILE A 545 2.66 40.78 -23.89
CA ILE A 545 2.50 39.33 -23.81
C ILE A 545 3.47 38.64 -24.79
N PHE A 546 3.57 39.15 -26.02
CA PHE A 546 4.50 38.63 -27.01
C PHE A 546 5.95 38.79 -26.54
N LEU A 547 6.37 39.99 -26.11
CA LEU A 547 7.75 40.23 -25.66
C LEU A 547 8.14 39.38 -24.44
N LEU A 548 7.20 39.10 -23.54
CA LEU A 548 7.40 38.19 -22.41
C LEU A 548 7.57 36.74 -22.88
N ILE A 549 6.66 36.23 -23.72
CA ILE A 549 6.70 34.84 -24.21
C ILE A 549 7.98 34.56 -25.01
N PHE A 550 8.44 35.53 -25.81
CA PHE A 550 9.67 35.39 -26.60
C PHE A 550 10.95 35.67 -25.79
N GLY A 551 10.84 35.98 -24.48
CA GLY A 551 11.99 36.19 -23.60
C GLY A 551 12.80 37.46 -23.91
N ILE A 552 12.18 38.43 -24.60
CA ILE A 552 12.80 39.71 -24.97
C ILE A 552 12.64 40.75 -23.83
N LEU A 553 11.55 40.66 -23.07
CA LEU A 553 11.30 41.51 -21.91
C LEU A 553 11.74 40.82 -20.62
N LEU A 554 12.82 41.32 -20.02
CA LEU A 554 13.41 40.84 -18.76
C LEU A 554 13.22 41.88 -17.64
N PRO A 555 13.33 41.48 -16.36
CA PRO A 555 13.36 42.40 -15.24
C PRO A 555 14.36 43.55 -15.44
N ALA A 556 14.00 44.77 -15.06
CA ALA A 556 14.82 45.97 -15.29
C ALA A 556 16.13 46.01 -14.49
N ASP A 557 16.27 45.11 -13.51
CA ASP A 557 17.45 44.95 -12.66
C ASP A 557 18.44 43.88 -13.18
N ASP A 558 18.26 43.44 -14.44
CA ASP A 558 19.02 42.38 -15.12
C ASP A 558 19.04 41.04 -14.38
N SER A 559 18.09 40.82 -13.47
CA SER A 559 17.89 39.54 -12.80
C SER A 559 17.30 38.48 -13.73
N ASN A 560 17.55 37.21 -13.41
CA ASN A 560 16.87 36.10 -14.08
C ASN A 560 15.52 35.82 -13.41
N TRP A 561 14.61 35.22 -14.19
CA TRP A 561 13.32 34.76 -13.68
C TRP A 561 13.52 33.73 -12.57
N GLU A 562 12.88 33.97 -11.43
CA GLU A 562 12.90 33.04 -10.31
C GLU A 562 12.12 31.76 -10.69
N PRO A 563 12.77 30.59 -10.66
CA PRO A 563 12.11 29.34 -10.93
C PRO A 563 11.11 29.01 -9.81
N TYR A 564 9.88 28.61 -10.17
CA TYR A 564 8.96 28.00 -9.22
C TYR A 564 9.44 26.57 -8.93
N TYR A 565 10.26 26.41 -7.90
CA TYR A 565 10.65 25.08 -7.38
C TYR A 565 9.72 24.61 -6.27
#